data_AF-A0A7Y6EUB6-F1
#
_entry.id   AF-A0A7Y6EUB6-F1
#
_cell.length_a   1.000
_cell.length_b   1.000
_cell.length_c   1.000
_cell.angle_alpha   90.00
_cell.angle_beta   90.00
_cell.angle_gamma   90.00
#
_symmetry.space_group_name_H-M   'P 1'
#
loop_
_entity.id
_entity.type
_entity.pdbx_description
1 polymer ?
#
loop_
_entity_poly.entity_id
_entity_poly.type
_entity_poly.pdbx_seq_one_letter_code
_entity_poly.pdbx_strand_id
1 'polypeptide(L)'
;MELKEKIESLIQELNFEKVYVSGTPLLLRDGIYYKITFVEGLNSYVIEFASSYDEAVKNMFEDGDIYPISLGEDQLICQLRHDLKKFYLNE
;
A
#
# COMPACT_ATOMS: atom_id res chain seq x y z
N MET A 1 13.96 -13.42 2.01
CA MET A 1 13.19 -12.19 2.27
C MET A 1 11.74 -12.56 2.06
N GLU A 2 10.92 -12.42 3.08
CA GLU A 2 9.49 -12.69 2.97
C GLU A 2 8.83 -11.65 2.04
N LEU A 3 7.74 -12.01 1.39
CA LEU A 3 7.03 -11.11 0.45
C LEU A 3 6.66 -9.76 1.10
N LYS A 4 6.31 -9.76 2.39
CA LYS A 4 6.06 -8.54 3.17
C LYS A 4 7.29 -7.62 3.21
N GLU A 5 8.47 -8.16 3.49
CA GLU A 5 9.73 -7.40 3.54
C GLU A 5 10.09 -6.82 2.15
N LYS A 6 9.77 -7.55 1.06
CA LYS A 6 9.90 -7.06 -0.32
C LYS A 6 8.99 -5.85 -0.59
N ILE A 7 7.74 -5.91 -0.13
CA ILE A 7 6.80 -4.78 -0.25
C ILE A 7 7.31 -3.59 0.57
N GLU A 8 7.74 -3.81 1.81
CA GLU A 8 8.29 -2.73 2.65
C GLU A 8 9.54 -2.07 2.02
N SER A 9 10.42 -2.87 1.42
CA SER A 9 11.59 -2.38 0.69
C SER A 9 11.19 -1.57 -0.54
N LEU A 10 10.22 -2.05 -1.32
CA LEU A 10 9.65 -1.31 -2.45
C LEU A 10 9.11 0.06 -2.03
N ILE A 11 8.36 0.12 -0.93
CA ILE A 11 7.80 1.37 -0.41
C ILE A 11 8.91 2.34 0.02
N GLN A 12 9.98 1.84 0.64
CA GLN A 12 11.15 2.66 0.98
C GLN A 12 11.85 3.20 -0.28
N GLU A 13 12.03 2.38 -1.31
CA GLU A 13 12.63 2.79 -2.59
C GLU A 13 11.81 3.87 -3.30
N LEU A 14 10.49 3.85 -3.15
CA LEU A 14 9.57 4.82 -3.76
C LEU A 14 9.41 6.11 -2.93
N ASN A 15 10.15 6.27 -1.83
CA ASN A 15 10.16 7.48 -0.99
C ASN A 15 8.77 7.92 -0.50
N PHE A 16 7.89 6.98 -0.16
CA PHE A 16 6.70 7.30 0.62
C PHE A 16 7.08 7.79 2.01
N GLU A 17 6.45 8.86 2.49
CA GLU A 17 6.64 9.32 3.86
C GLU A 17 5.95 8.34 4.82
N LYS A 18 6.64 7.84 5.84
CA LYS A 18 6.02 7.01 6.87
C LYS A 18 5.50 7.89 8.00
N VAL A 19 4.21 7.82 8.28
CA VAL A 19 3.53 8.59 9.33
C VAL A 19 2.80 7.66 10.29
N TYR A 20 2.55 8.14 11.51
CA TYR A 20 1.72 7.44 12.50
C TYR A 20 0.43 8.22 12.73
N VAL A 21 -0.71 7.63 12.41
CA VAL A 21 -2.03 8.21 12.63
C VAL A 21 -2.78 7.34 13.62
N SER A 22 -3.15 7.90 14.78
CA SER A 22 -3.80 7.16 15.87
C SER A 22 -3.08 5.86 16.29
N GLY A 23 -1.74 5.84 16.18
CA GLY A 23 -0.91 4.67 16.49
C GLY A 23 -0.76 3.65 15.34
N THR A 24 -1.46 3.85 14.22
CA THR A 24 -1.33 3.02 13.02
C THR A 24 -0.26 3.59 12.09
N PRO A 25 0.73 2.79 11.65
CA PRO A 25 1.69 3.21 10.64
C PRO A 25 1.03 3.28 9.26
N LEU A 26 1.15 4.42 8.59
CA LEU A 26 0.62 4.68 7.25
C LEU A 26 1.72 5.27 6.35
N LEU A 27 1.46 5.25 5.05
CA LEU A 27 2.28 5.87 4.02
C LEU A 27 1.58 7.14 3.56
N LEU A 28 2.25 8.28 3.60
CA LEU A 28 1.69 9.57 3.19
C LEU A 28 2.31 10.00 1.86
N ARG A 29 1.45 10.41 0.93
CA ARG A 29 1.85 11.09 -0.30
C ARG A 29 0.74 12.04 -0.73
N ASP A 30 1.10 13.29 -1.01
CA ASP A 30 0.19 14.33 -1.54
C ASP A 30 -1.12 14.48 -0.73
N GLY A 31 -1.03 14.31 0.60
CA GLY A 31 -2.18 14.41 1.51
C GLY A 31 -3.06 13.16 1.60
N ILE A 32 -2.75 12.12 0.82
CA ILE A 32 -3.45 10.83 0.82
C ILE A 32 -2.65 9.83 1.68
N TYR A 33 -3.38 9.07 2.49
CA TYR A 33 -2.82 8.09 3.41
C TYR A 33 -3.06 6.69 2.89
N TYR A 34 -2.01 5.92 2.68
CA TYR A 34 -2.05 4.57 2.15
C TYR A 34 -1.59 3.54 3.19
N LYS A 35 -2.07 2.32 3.02
CA LYS A 35 -1.47 1.13 3.63
C LYS A 35 -1.66 -0.06 2.68
N ILE A 36 -0.77 -1.03 2.80
CA ILE A 36 -0.84 -2.27 2.02
C ILE A 36 -1.12 -3.40 3.01
N THR A 37 -2.31 -3.99 2.92
CA THR A 37 -2.79 -4.99 3.86
C THR A 37 -2.86 -6.36 3.19
N PHE A 38 -2.43 -7.41 3.88
CA PHE A 38 -2.75 -8.77 3.45
C PHE A 38 -4.14 -9.16 3.93
N VAL A 39 -5.04 -9.47 3.00
CA VAL A 39 -6.41 -9.89 3.30
C VAL A 39 -6.51 -11.40 3.13
N GLU A 40 -6.54 -12.14 4.25
CA GLU A 40 -6.53 -13.61 4.27
C GLU A 40 -7.66 -14.23 3.44
N GLY A 41 -8.88 -13.68 3.55
CA GLY A 41 -10.05 -14.17 2.82
C GLY A 41 -9.95 -14.04 1.30
N LEU A 42 -9.12 -13.11 0.81
CA LEU A 42 -8.83 -12.92 -0.62
C LEU A 42 -7.50 -13.55 -1.03
N ASN A 43 -6.70 -14.00 -0.06
CA ASN A 43 -5.33 -14.46 -0.28
C ASN A 43 -4.52 -13.47 -1.15
N SER A 44 -4.66 -12.18 -0.84
CA SER A 44 -4.19 -11.07 -1.68
C SER A 44 -3.69 -9.91 -0.82
N TYR A 45 -2.73 -9.15 -1.35
CA TYR A 45 -2.42 -7.81 -0.83
C TYR A 45 -3.37 -6.80 -1.45
N VAL A 46 -3.81 -5.83 -0.67
CA VAL A 46 -4.71 -4.76 -1.12
C VAL A 46 -4.07 -3.42 -0.77
N ILE A 47 -4.04 -2.49 -1.72
CA ILE A 47 -3.77 -1.09 -1.41
C ILE A 47 -5.05 -0.48 -0.87
N GLU A 48 -5.00 0.05 0.34
CA GLU A 48 -6.09 0.79 0.97
C GLU A 48 -5.67 2.25 1.11
N PHE A 49 -6.61 3.18 0.92
CA PHE A 49 -6.32 4.62 1.00
C PHE A 49 -7.40 5.44 1.70
N ALA A 50 -6.98 6.52 2.35
CA ALA A 50 -7.84 7.55 2.92
C ALA A 50 -7.43 8.90 2.32
N SER A 51 -8.41 9.65 1.82
CA SER A 51 -8.16 10.89 1.07
C SER A 51 -7.97 12.10 2.00
N SER A 52 -8.11 11.90 3.32
CA SER A 52 -7.88 12.94 4.32
C SER A 52 -7.39 12.37 5.65
N TYR A 53 -6.79 13.24 6.47
CA TYR A 53 -6.40 12.89 7.84
C TYR A 53 -7.60 12.46 8.69
N ASP A 54 -8.75 13.13 8.52
CA ASP A 54 -9.99 12.84 9.27
C ASP A 54 -10.51 11.43 8.97
N GLU A 55 -10.43 10.98 7.72
CA GLU A 55 -10.76 9.60 7.33
C GLU A 55 -9.76 8.61 7.91
N ALA A 56 -8.45 8.91 7.80
CA ALA A 56 -7.39 8.06 8.32
C ALA A 56 -7.51 7.85 9.84
N VAL A 57 -7.80 8.91 10.62
CA VAL A 57 -8.01 8.84 12.07
C VAL A 57 -9.22 7.98 12.43
N LYS A 58 -10.28 8.00 11.61
CA LYS A 58 -11.49 7.20 11.80
C LYS A 58 -11.35 5.77 11.26
N ASN A 59 -10.18 5.41 10.76
CA ASN A 59 -9.92 4.13 10.09
C ASN A 59 -10.89 3.87 8.91
N MET A 60 -11.26 4.93 8.20
CA MET A 60 -12.08 4.87 6.98
C MET A 60 -11.14 4.84 5.77
N PHE A 61 -10.91 3.65 5.23
CA PHE A 61 -10.10 3.46 4.04
C PHE A 61 -10.95 2.84 2.93
N GLU A 62 -10.74 3.30 1.71
CA GLU A 62 -11.29 2.70 0.51
C GLU A 62 -10.33 1.65 -0.04
N ASP A 63 -10.90 0.58 -0.60
CA ASP A 63 -10.15 -0.47 -1.28
C ASP A 63 -9.71 0.04 -2.66
N GLY A 64 -8.41 -0.06 -2.94
CA GLY A 64 -7.81 0.18 -4.25
C GLY A 64 -7.49 -1.13 -4.97
N ASP A 65 -6.28 -1.20 -5.55
CA ASP A 65 -5.85 -2.36 -6.32
C ASP A 65 -5.56 -3.60 -5.46
N ILE A 66 -5.86 -4.77 -6.02
CA ILE A 66 -5.72 -6.09 -5.39
C ILE A 66 -4.64 -6.90 -6.10
N TYR A 67 -3.78 -7.55 -5.32
CA TYR A 67 -2.62 -8.30 -5.77
C TYR A 67 -2.64 -9.72 -5.18
N PRO A 68 -3.22 -10.69 -5.91
CA PRO A 68 -3.29 -12.08 -5.47
C PRO A 68 -1.92 -12.72 -5.34
N ILE A 69 -1.69 -13.48 -4.26
CA ILE A 69 -0.41 -14.20 -4.10
C ILE A 69 -0.20 -15.27 -5.19
N SER A 70 -1.29 -15.71 -5.84
CA SER A 70 -1.25 -16.66 -6.95
C SER A 70 -0.57 -16.12 -8.20
N LEU A 71 -0.36 -14.80 -8.31
CA LEU A 71 0.50 -14.20 -9.34
C LEU A 71 1.96 -14.65 -9.23
N GLY A 72 2.37 -15.12 -8.05
CA GLY A 72 3.78 -15.36 -7.75
C GLY A 72 4.50 -14.08 -7.33
N GLU A 73 5.50 -14.26 -6.47
CA GLU A 73 6.19 -13.17 -5.77
C GLU A 73 6.78 -12.11 -6.70
N ASP A 74 7.52 -12.53 -7.73
CA ASP A 74 8.21 -11.59 -8.63
C ASP A 74 7.22 -10.76 -9.46
N GLN A 75 6.18 -11.41 -10.00
CA GLN A 75 5.17 -10.73 -10.79
C GLN A 75 4.34 -9.77 -9.92
N LEU A 76 3.99 -10.18 -8.70
CA LEU A 76 3.28 -9.33 -7.75
C LEU A 76 4.07 -8.06 -7.44
N ILE A 77 5.34 -8.19 -7.09
CA ILE A 77 6.20 -7.03 -6.78
C ILE A 77 6.38 -6.13 -8.01
N CYS A 78 6.56 -6.72 -9.20
CA CYS A 78 6.68 -5.95 -10.43
C CYS A 78 5.41 -5.16 -10.75
N GLN A 79 4.24 -5.80 -10.64
CA GLN A 79 2.94 -5.18 -10.90
C GLN A 79 2.65 -4.08 -9.88
N LEU A 80 2.81 -4.38 -8.59
CA LEU A 80 2.65 -3.40 -7.51
C LEU A 80 3.54 -2.17 -7.71
N ARG A 81 4.82 -2.37 -8.07
CA ARG A 81 5.73 -1.25 -8.38
C ARG A 81 5.23 -0.43 -9.57
N HIS A 82 4.78 -1.08 -10.64
CA HIS A 82 4.28 -0.40 -11.83
C HIS A 82 3.07 0.48 -11.48
N ASP A 83 2.09 -0.10 -10.78
CA ASP A 83 0.84 0.57 -10.46
C ASP A 83 1.06 1.71 -9.46
N LEU A 84 1.87 1.51 -8.41
CA LEU A 84 2.26 2.56 -7.48
C LEU A 84 2.85 3.77 -8.21
N LYS A 85 3.80 3.55 -9.13
CA LYS A 85 4.37 4.64 -9.92
C LYS A 85 3.34 5.34 -10.79
N LYS A 86 2.58 4.55 -11.55
CA LYS A 86 1.68 5.07 -12.58
C LYS A 86 0.45 5.78 -12.03
N PHE A 87 -0.16 5.25 -10.97
CA PHE A 87 -1.47 5.69 -10.50
C PHE A 87 -1.45 6.39 -9.15
N TYR A 88 -0.46 6.07 -8.30
CA TYR A 88 -0.39 6.60 -6.94
C TYR A 88 0.70 7.66 -6.75
N LEU A 89 1.74 7.65 -7.60
CA LEU A 89 2.83 8.63 -7.60
C LEU A 89 2.81 9.55 -8.82
N ASN A 90 2.08 9.18 -9.89
CA ASN A 90 2.07 9.85 -11.20
C ASN A 90 3.49 10.06 -11.78
N GLU A 91 4.35 9.03 -11.67
CA GLU A 91 5.74 8.99 -12.18
C GLU A 91 5.90 8.14 -13.46
#